data_AF-A0A4V2B8W6-F1
#
_entry.id   AF-A0A4V2B8W6-F1
#
_cell.length_a   1.000
_cell.length_b   1.000
_cell.length_c   1.000
_cell.angle_alpha   90.00
_cell.angle_beta   90.00
_cell.angle_gamma   90.00
#
_symmetry.space_group_name_H-M   'P 1'
#
loop_
_entity.id
_entity.type
_entity.pdbx_description
1 polymer ?
#
loop_
_entity_poly.entity_id
_entity_poly.type
_entity_poly.pdbx_seq_one_letter_code
_entity_poly.pdbx_strand_id
1 'polypeptide(L)' 'MAQSILKDKSFTFAVRVINLYKYVPNKKKEYILSKQLLRSGTSIGALIRESKNAESKMDFIHKMGIAQ' A
#
# COMPACT_ATOMS: atom_id res chain seq x y z
N MET A 1 20.13 -3.29 -10.84
CA MET A 1 19.45 -2.46 -9.83
C MET A 1 19.30 -3.26 -8.55
N ALA A 2 19.72 -2.72 -7.40
CA ALA A 2 19.61 -3.42 -6.12
C ALA A 2 18.15 -3.70 -5.76
N GLN A 3 17.87 -4.90 -5.29
CA GLN A 3 16.53 -5.34 -4.91
C GLN A 3 16.10 -4.61 -3.62
N SER A 4 14.93 -3.99 -3.64
CA SER A 4 14.43 -3.19 -2.51
C SER A 4 13.45 -4.03 -1.71
N ILE A 5 13.89 -4.53 -0.55
CA ILE A 5 13.09 -5.37 0.35
C ILE A 5 11.73 -4.72 0.65
N LEU A 6 11.73 -3.40 0.86
CA LEU A 6 10.52 -2.64 1.15
C LEU A 6 9.53 -2.63 -0.03
N LYS A 7 10.03 -2.51 -1.28
CA LYS A 7 9.19 -2.58 -2.49
C LYS A 7 8.53 -3.96 -2.62
N ASP A 8 9.29 -5.02 -2.43
CA ASP A 8 8.80 -6.39 -2.63
C ASP A 8 7.77 -6.77 -1.55
N LYS A 9 8.02 -6.37 -0.30
CA LYS A 9 7.09 -6.56 0.82
C LYS A 9 5.82 -5.73 0.66
N SER A 10 5.90 -4.45 0.30
CA SER A 10 4.72 -3.60 0.14
C SER A 10 3.84 -4.03 -1.04
N PHE A 11 4.45 -4.49 -2.14
CA PHE A 11 3.71 -5.06 -3.26
C PHE A 11 2.99 -6.36 -2.87
N THR A 12 3.69 -7.28 -2.20
CA THR A 12 3.09 -8.53 -1.71
C THR A 12 1.95 -8.26 -0.73
N PHE A 13 2.12 -7.27 0.14
CA PHE A 13 1.08 -6.82 1.07
C PHE A 13 -0.15 -6.29 0.34
N ALA A 14 0.03 -5.42 -0.66
CA ALA A 14 -1.07 -4.90 -1.47
C ALA A 14 -1.88 -6.01 -2.15
N VAL A 15 -1.21 -7.03 -2.70
CA VAL A 15 -1.88 -8.21 -3.30
C VAL A 15 -2.71 -8.97 -2.25
N ARG A 16 -2.17 -9.15 -1.03
CA ARG A 16 -2.90 -9.79 0.07
C ARG A 16 -4.15 -9.00 0.47
N VAL A 17 -4.04 -7.67 0.56
CA VAL A 17 -5.18 -6.79 0.87
C VAL A 17 -6.26 -6.88 -0.21
N ILE A 18 -5.88 -6.89 -1.50
CA ILE A 18 -6.81 -7.06 -2.61
C ILE A 18 -7.54 -8.40 -2.52
N ASN A 19 -6.83 -9.49 -2.20
CA ASN A 19 -7.45 -10.80 -2.06
C ASN A 19 -8.39 -10.87 -0.84
N LEU A 20 -8.02 -10.24 0.28
CA LEU A 20 -8.88 -10.10 1.44
C LEU A 20 -10.15 -9.30 1.11
N TYR A 21 -10.02 -8.18 0.39
CA TYR A 21 -11.16 -7.37 -0.07
C TYR A 21 -12.10 -8.17 -0.97
N LYS A 22 -11.58 -9.06 -1.83
CA LYS A 22 -12.44 -9.95 -2.65
C LYS A 22 -13.13 -11.02 -1.80
N TYR A 23 -12.52 -11.46 -0.71
CA TYR A 23 -13.05 -12.52 0.15
C TYR A 23 -14.16 -12.02 1.10
N VAL A 24 -13.98 -10.86 1.73
CA VAL A 24 -14.86 -10.36 2.80
C VAL A 24 -16.31 -10.10 2.35
N PRO A 25 -16.60 -9.36 1.26
CA PRO A 25 -17.95 -9.16 0.75
C PRO A 25 -18.69 -10.47 0.42
N ASN A 26 -17.97 -11.43 -0.16
CA ASN A 26 -18.51 -12.75 -0.52
C ASN A 26 -18.92 -13.59 0.69
N LYS A 27 -18.37 -13.31 1.88
CA LYS A 27 -18.62 -14.11 3.09
C LYS A 27 -19.44 -13.39 4.15
N LYS A 28 -19.24 -12.08 4.32
CA LYS A 28 -19.81 -11.29 5.41
C LYS A 28 -20.70 -10.14 4.96
N LYS A 29 -20.83 -9.90 3.65
CA LYS A 29 -21.54 -8.73 3.08
C LYS A 29 -21.07 -7.40 3.71
N GLU A 30 -19.79 -7.32 4.07
CA GLU A 30 -19.17 -6.13 4.67
C GLU A 30 -18.39 -5.37 3.58
N TYR A 31 -18.73 -4.10 3.38
CA TYR A 31 -18.23 -3.28 2.27
C TYR A 31 -17.57 -1.97 2.71
N ILE A 32 -17.83 -1.49 3.92
CA ILE A 32 -17.39 -0.17 4.37
C ILE A 32 -15.94 -0.26 4.85
N LEU A 33 -15.67 -1.14 5.81
CA LEU A 33 -14.34 -1.34 6.38
C LEU A 33 -13.41 -2.02 5.38
N SER A 34 -13.91 -3.01 4.65
CA SER A 34 -13.14 -3.69 3.60
C SER A 34 -12.68 -2.71 2.51
N LYS A 35 -13.51 -1.75 2.11
CA LYS A 35 -13.13 -0.71 1.15
C LYS A 35 -12.12 0.30 1.72
N GLN A 36 -12.26 0.68 3.00
CA GLN A 36 -11.25 1.52 3.66
C GLN A 36 -9.90 0.81 3.73
N LEU A 37 -9.90 -0.47 4.09
CA LEU A 37 -8.70 -1.31 4.14
C LEU A 37 -8.06 -1.49 2.76
N LEU A 38 -8.86 -1.69 1.71
CA LEU A 38 -8.35 -1.78 0.33
C LEU A 38 -7.55 -0.52 -0.02
N ARG A 39 -8.12 0.66 0.27
CA ARG A 39 -7.50 1.95 -0.06
C ARG A 39 -6.23 2.19 0.74
N SER A 40 -6.27 2.04 2.07
CA SER A 40 -5.09 2.26 2.92
C SER A 40 -4.01 1.19 2.70
N GLY A 41 -4.40 -0.06 2.50
CA GLY A 41 -3.44 -1.16 2.34
C GLY A 41 -2.69 -1.13 1.01
N THR A 42 -3.33 -0.60 -0.05
CA THR A 42 -2.68 -0.42 -1.37
C THR A 42 -1.91 0.89 -1.49
N SER A 43 -2.26 1.93 -0.72
CA SER A 43 -1.58 3.23 -0.75
C SER A 43 -0.15 3.17 -0.21
N ILE A 44 0.17 2.25 0.71
CA ILE A 44 1.52 2.06 1.26
C ILE A 44 2.54 1.84 0.12
N GLY A 45 2.28 0.86 -0.75
CA GLY A 45 3.15 0.56 -1.88
C GLY A 45 3.21 1.70 -2.91
N ALA A 46 2.11 2.43 -3.09
CA ALA A 46 2.05 3.58 -3.98
C ALA A 46 2.94 4.72 -3.48
N LEU A 47 2.86 5.08 -2.20
CA LEU A 47 3.66 6.14 -1.58
C LEU A 47 5.15 5.77 -1.54
N ILE A 48 5.49 4.50 -1.29
CA ILE A 48 6.89 4.00 -1.39
C ILE A 48 7.41 4.11 -2.83
N ARG A 49 6.54 3.94 -3.83
CA ARG A 49 6.93 4.12 -5.23
C ARG A 49 7.08 5.59 -5.60
N GLU A 50 6.20 6.43 -5.09
CA GLU A 50 6.23 7.88 -5.31
C GLU A 50 7.45 8.53 -4.63
N SER A 51 7.83 8.06 -3.43
CA SER A 51 9.04 8.54 -2.73
C SER A 51 10.32 8.27 -3.54
N LYS A 52 10.39 7.17 -4.30
CA LYS A 52 11.54 6.91 -5.19
C LYS A 52 11.72 7.94 -6.31
N ASN A 53 10.66 8.66 -6.67
CA ASN A 53 10.69 9.73 -7.66
C ASN A 53 10.54 11.11 -7.00
N ALA A 54 10.85 11.22 -5.70
CA ALA A 54 10.72 12.47 -4.98
C ALA A 54 11.64 13.56 -5.55
N GLU A 55 11.12 14.79 -5.63
CA GLU A 55 11.85 15.95 -6.15
C GLU A 55 12.91 16.47 -5.17
N SER A 56 12.80 16.11 -3.89
CA SER A 56 13.75 16.49 -2.84
C SER A 56 13.83 15.42 -1.74
N LYS A 57 14.87 15.52 -0.89
CA LYS A 57 15.01 14.68 0.29
C LYS A 57 13.87 14.88 1.29
N MET A 58 13.35 16.11 1.39
CA MET A 58 12.20 16.42 2.25
C MET A 58 10.92 15.76 1.74
N ASP A 59 10.70 15.79 0.42
CA ASP A 59 9.56 15.11 -0.21
C ASP A 59 9.66 13.58 -0.06
N PHE A 60 10.87 13.01 -0.18
CA PHE A 60 11.10 11.59 0.12
C PHE A 60 10.68 11.24 1.55
N ILE A 61 11.14 12.01 2.55
CA ILE A 61 10.82 11.78 3.96
C ILE A 61 9.32 11.94 4.21
N HIS A 62 8.69 12.95 3.61
CA HIS A 62 7.25 13.19 3.74
C HIS A 62 6.43 12.01 3.22
N LYS A 63 6.69 11.53 2.00
CA LYS A 63 5.97 10.40 1.40
C LYS A 63 6.19 9.10 2.16
N MET A 64 7.43 8.85 2.62
CA MET A 64 7.74 7.72 3.49
C MET A 64 7.07 7.83 4.85
N GLY A 65 6.92 9.05 5.39
CA GLY A 65 6.23 9.32 6.64
C GLY A 65 4.72 9.10 6.58
N ILE A 66 4.10 9.23 5.41
CA ILE A 66 2.68 8.85 5.21
C ILE A 66 2.54 7.33 5.06
N ALA A 67 3.57 6.65 4.53
CA ALA A 67 3.54 5.21 4.26
C ALA A 67 3.89 4.30 5.46
N GLN A 68 4.24 4.88 6.61
CA GLN A 68 4.68 4.17 7.82
C GLN A 68 3.53 3.57 8.64
#